data_AF-A0A7Z9PXX8-F1
#
_entry.id   AF-A0A7Z9PXX8-F1
#
_cell.length_a   1.000
_cell.length_b   1.000
_cell.length_c   1.000
_cell.angle_alpha   90.00
_cell.angle_beta   90.00
_cell.angle_gamma   90.00
#
_symmetry.space_group_name_H-M   'P 1'
#
loop_
_entity.id
_entity.type
_entity.pdbx_description
1 polymer ?
#
loop_
_entity_poly.entity_id
_entity_poly.type
_entity_poly.pdbx_seq_one_letter_code
_entity_poly.pdbx_strand_id
1 'polypeptide(L)' 'MSGVSLLPITNLPEIRPGDDLTALLCQAQPSLEPGDILVVTQKVVSKSENRLV' A
#
# COMPACT_ATOMS: atom_id res chain seq x y z
N MET A 1 -26.91 8.14 -1.08
CA MET A 1 -25.83 9.02 -1.60
C MET A 1 -24.65 8.14 -1.92
N SER A 2 -24.19 8.10 -3.16
CA SER A 2 -22.92 7.48 -3.53
C SER A 2 -21.81 8.51 -3.29
N GLY A 3 -21.13 8.39 -2.15
CA GLY A 3 -19.96 9.20 -1.81
C GLY A 3 -18.68 8.41 -2.05
N VAL A 4 -17.57 9.12 -2.24
CA VAL A 4 -16.23 8.53 -2.26
C VAL A 4 -15.51 8.98 -1.00
N SER A 5 -14.92 8.03 -0.27
CA SER A 5 -14.00 8.29 0.83
C SER A 5 -12.56 8.05 0.36
N LEU A 6 -11.64 8.88 0.86
CA LEU A 6 -10.20 8.73 0.63
C LEU A 6 -9.54 8.58 1.99
N LEU A 7 -9.03 7.38 2.27
CA LEU A 7 -8.40 7.05 3.55
C LEU A 7 -6.90 6.86 3.34
N PRO A 8 -6.03 7.60 4.06
CA PRO A 8 -4.60 7.38 3.96
C PRO A 8 -4.21 6.08 4.67
N ILE A 9 -3.27 5.33 4.09
CA ILE A 9 -2.57 4.27 4.81
C ILE A 9 -1.43 4.92 5.60
N THR A 10 -1.48 4.77 6.92
CA THR A 10 -0.48 5.33 7.85
C THR A 10 0.34 4.21 8.48
N ASN A 11 1.44 4.55 9.16
CA ASN A 11 2.30 3.60 9.89
C ASN A 11 2.99 2.53 9.02
N LEU A 12 3.19 2.78 7.73
CA LEU A 12 4.07 1.94 6.91
C LEU A 12 5.55 2.17 7.28
N PRO A 13 6.36 1.10 7.40
CA PRO A 13 7.81 1.25 7.54
C PRO A 13 8.43 1.75 6.23
N GLU A 14 9.72 2.10 6.29
CA GLU A 14 10.50 2.35 5.09
C GLU A 14 10.63 1.05 4.29
N ILE A 15 10.10 1.04 3.05
CA ILE A 15 10.12 -0.12 2.16
C ILE A 15 11.56 -0.40 1.68
N ARG A 16 11.98 -1.65 1.78
CA ARG A 16 13.30 -2.16 1.39
C ARG A 16 13.20 -3.19 0.27
N PRO A 17 14.28 -3.40 -0.49
CA PRO A 17 14.38 -4.51 -1.43
C PRO A 17 14.04 -5.85 -0.80
N GLY A 18 13.11 -6.58 -1.41
CA GLY A 18 12.65 -7.89 -0.94
C GLY A 18 11.50 -7.86 0.06
N ASP A 19 11.04 -6.68 0.49
CA ASP A 19 9.88 -6.59 1.37
C ASP A 19 8.61 -7.11 0.68
N ASP A 20 7.79 -7.86 1.43
CA ASP A 20 6.43 -8.19 1.02
C ASP A 20 5.54 -6.95 1.20
N LEU A 21 5.48 -6.13 0.16
CA LEU A 21 4.68 -4.91 0.13
C LEU A 21 3.19 -5.21 0.39
N THR A 22 2.68 -6.37 -0.04
CA THR A 22 1.27 -6.73 0.14
C THR A 22 0.98 -7.00 1.61
N ALA A 23 1.79 -7.83 2.25
CA ALA A 23 1.63 -8.12 3.68
C ALA A 23 1.73 -6.85 4.54
N LEU A 24 2.66 -5.94 4.22
CA LEU A 24 2.80 -4.66 4.91
C LEU A 24 1.55 -3.77 4.75
N LEU A 25 0.98 -3.69 3.54
CA LEU A 25 -0.23 -2.91 3.28
C LEU A 25 -1.46 -3.50 3.98
N CYS A 26 -1.61 -4.82 3.98
CA CYS A 26 -2.70 -5.49 4.70
C CYS A 26 -2.59 -5.31 6.22
N GLN A 27 -1.37 -5.28 6.78
CA GLN A 27 -1.18 -4.99 8.20
C GLN A 27 -1.51 -3.53 8.54
N ALA A 28 -1.12 -2.59 7.67
CA ALA A 28 -1.35 -1.16 7.88
C ALA A 28 -2.82 -0.74 7.67
N GLN A 29 -3.59 -1.50 6.87
CA GLN A 29 -5.02 -1.29 6.68
C GLN A 29 -5.80 -2.62 6.77
N PRO A 30 -6.16 -3.07 7.98
CA PRO A 30 -6.84 -4.34 8.19
C PRO A 30 -8.33 -4.33 7.80
N SER A 31 -8.93 -3.14 7.59
CA SER A 31 -10.37 -2.98 7.32
C SER A 31 -10.67 -2.72 5.83
N LEU A 32 -9.89 -3.26 4.90
CA LEU A 32 -10.24 -3.22 3.48
C LEU A 32 -11.44 -4.12 3.19
N GLU A 33 -12.41 -3.60 2.47
CA GLU A 33 -13.63 -4.31 2.08
C GLU A 33 -13.62 -4.66 0.58
N PRO A 34 -14.37 -5.71 0.17
CA PRO A 34 -14.56 -5.99 -1.25
C PRO A 34 -15.11 -4.78 -2.01
N GLY A 35 -14.39 -4.36 -3.06
CA GLY A 35 -14.73 -3.17 -3.85
C GLY A 35 -13.87 -1.95 -3.55
N ASP A 36 -13.06 -1.98 -2.48
CA ASP A 36 -12.08 -0.93 -2.21
C ASP A 36 -10.96 -0.90 -3.25
N ILE A 37 -10.41 0.30 -3.47
CA ILE A 37 -9.30 0.53 -4.39
C ILE A 37 -8.07 0.95 -3.59
N LEU A 38 -7.01 0.16 -3.71
CA LEU A 38 -5.71 0.49 -3.14
C LEU A 38 -4.87 1.25 -4.17
N VAL A 39 -4.47 2.48 -3.83
CA VAL A 39 -3.59 3.31 -4.66
C VAL A 39 -2.23 3.40 -4.00
N VAL A 40 -1.19 2.96 -4.71
CA VAL A 40 0.20 3.07 -4.27
C VAL A 40 1.02 3.85 -5.28
N THR A 41 2.03 4.57 -4.79
CA THR A 41 2.99 5.21 -5.69
C THR A 41 3.91 4.16 -6.31
N GLN A 42 4.45 4.44 -7.49
CA GLN A 42 5.44 3.56 -8.11
C GLN A 42 6.66 3.31 -7.20
N LYS A 43 7.08 4.29 -6.39
CA LYS A 43 8.35 4.22 -5.66
C LYS A 43 8.38 3.08 -4.65
N VAL A 44 7.27 2.79 -3.98
CA VAL A 44 7.20 1.69 -3.01
C VAL A 44 7.29 0.33 -3.69
N VAL A 45 6.67 0.17 -4.87
CA VAL A 45 6.76 -1.05 -5.70
C VAL A 45 8.18 -1.24 -6.22
N SER A 46 8.78 -0.19 -6.78
CA SER A 46 10.16 -0.20 -7.27
C SER A 46 11.18 -0.55 -6.17
N LYS A 47 10.97 -0.06 -4.94
CA LYS A 47 11.80 -0.42 -3.78
C LYS A 47 11.66 -1.90 -3.43
N SER A 48 10.44 -2.43 -3.28
CA SER A 48 10.21 -3.83 -2.89
C SER A 48 10.75 -4.80 -3.94
N GLU A 49 10.64 -4.47 -5.23
CA GLU A 49 11.14 -5.29 -6.35
C GLU A 49 12.65 -5.18 -6.58
N ASN A 50 13.38 -4.41 -5.76
CA ASN A 50 14.80 -4.11 -5.96
C ASN A 50 15.09 -3.47 -7.34
N ARG A 51 14.17 -2.64 -7.86
CA ARG A 51 14.27 -1.92 -9.13
C ARG A 51 14.44 -0.43 -8.90
N LEU A 52 15.50 -0.05 -8.20
CA LEU A 52 15.81 1.33 -7.87
C LEU A 52 16.34 2.06 -9.11
N VAL A 53 15.43 2.70 -9.85
CA VAL A 53 15.73 3.68 -10.90
C VAL A 53 15.47 5.10 -10.39
#